data_AF-A0A399NNQ9-F1
#
_entry.id   AF-A0A399NNQ9-F1
#
_cell.length_a   1.000
_cell.length_b   1.000
_cell.length_c   1.000
_cell.angle_alpha   90.00
_cell.angle_beta   90.00
_cell.angle_gamma   90.00
#
_symmetry.space_group_name_H-M   'P 1'
#
loop_
_entity.id
_entity.type
_entity.pdbx_description
1 polymer ?
#
loop_
_entity_poly.entity_id
_entity_poly.type
_entity_poly.pdbx_seq_one_letter_code
_entity_poly.pdbx_strand_id
1 'polypeptide(L)'
;VVTTTDEGADPLLAFAATQRSAGVAAIPVDRRGALELEPWLNPAITAAVHYPEDAQVQPAIATEALAASARRAGAVVRTGVEVTGPLLDADG
;
A
#
# COMPACT_ATOMS: atom_id res chain seq x y z
N VAL A 1 -4.44 -10.25 -0.78
CA VAL A 1 -3.55 -10.69 0.33
C VAL A 1 -4.04 -12.03 0.85
N VAL A 2 -3.13 -12.96 1.14
CA VAL A 2 -3.48 -14.30 1.65
C VAL A 2 -2.57 -14.69 2.81
N THR A 3 -3.01 -15.67 3.59
CA THR A 3 -2.17 -16.41 4.54
C THR A 3 -2.30 -17.91 4.27
N THR A 4 -1.26 -18.68 4.62
CA THR A 4 -1.23 -20.14 4.55
C THR A 4 -1.14 -20.79 5.93
N THR A 5 -1.35 -20.02 7.00
CA THR A 5 -1.33 -20.52 8.38
C THR A 5 -2.64 -20.21 9.07
N ASP A 6 -3.10 -21.12 9.92
CA ASP A 6 -4.34 -20.94 10.67
C ASP A 6 -4.21 -19.77 11.64
N GLU A 7 -3.04 -19.59 12.27
CA GLU A 7 -2.78 -18.47 13.19
C GLU A 7 -2.83 -17.11 12.49
N GLY A 8 -2.59 -17.07 11.17
CA GLY A 8 -2.62 -15.83 10.38
C GLY A 8 -4.02 -15.44 9.89
N ALA A 9 -5.00 -16.35 9.96
CA ALA A 9 -6.32 -16.15 9.36
C ALA A 9 -7.11 -15.04 10.07
N ASP A 10 -7.28 -15.15 11.38
CA ASP A 10 -8.04 -14.18 12.18
C ASP A 10 -7.40 -12.77 12.16
N PRO A 11 -6.07 -12.61 12.34
CA PRO A 11 -5.43 -11.31 12.21
C PRO A 11 -5.64 -10.64 10.85
N LEU A 12 -5.56 -11.41 9.75
CA LEU A 12 -5.79 -10.90 8.41
C LEU A 12 -7.23 -10.38 8.24
N LEU A 13 -8.22 -11.16 8.68
CA LEU A 13 -9.64 -10.80 8.58
C LEU A 13 -9.99 -9.60 9.47
N ALA A 14 -9.43 -9.54 10.68
CA ALA A 14 -9.60 -8.41 11.59
C ALA A 14 -9.00 -7.13 11.00
N PHE A 15 -7.80 -7.20 10.43
CA PHE A 15 -7.18 -6.06 9.77
C PHE A 15 -8.01 -5.57 8.58
N ALA A 16 -8.49 -6.47 7.72
CA ALA A 16 -9.39 -6.11 6.64
C ALA A 16 -10.67 -5.42 7.14
N ALA A 17 -11.21 -5.82 8.29
CA ALA A 17 -12.35 -5.15 8.90
C ALA A 17 -12.01 -3.71 9.34
N THR A 18 -10.84 -3.48 9.93
CA THR A 18 -10.39 -2.11 10.27
C THR A 18 -10.21 -1.25 9.03
N GLN A 19 -9.68 -1.81 7.93
CA GLN A 19 -9.52 -1.09 6.67
C GLN A 19 -10.88 -0.70 6.07
N ARG A 20 -11.88 -1.58 6.11
CA ARG A 20 -13.25 -1.24 5.68
C ARG A 20 -13.85 -0.09 6.49
N SER A 21 -13.55 -0.01 7.78
CA SER A 21 -13.99 1.13 8.61
C SER A 21 -13.37 2.47 8.18
N ALA A 22 -12.20 2.43 7.51
CA ALA A 22 -11.53 3.57 6.91
C ALA A 22 -11.92 3.82 5.44
N GLY A 23 -12.92 3.09 4.90
CA GLY A 23 -13.41 3.25 3.54
C GLY A 23 -12.67 2.44 2.46
N VAL A 24 -11.73 1.58 2.84
CA VAL A 24 -11.02 0.70 1.88
C VAL A 24 -11.92 -0.46 1.46
N ALA A 25 -12.01 -0.74 0.16
CA ALA A 25 -12.65 -1.95 -0.35
C ALA A 25 -11.78 -3.21 -0.05
N ALA A 26 -11.90 -3.75 1.17
CA ALA A 26 -11.21 -4.98 1.59
C ALA A 26 -12.21 -6.14 1.68
N ILE A 27 -12.27 -6.99 0.65
CA ILE A 27 -13.31 -8.01 0.45
C ILE A 27 -12.76 -9.39 0.83
N PRO A 28 -13.20 -10.00 1.95
CA PRO A 28 -12.87 -11.40 2.23
C PRO A 28 -13.40 -12.30 1.11
N VAL A 29 -12.58 -13.22 0.64
CA VAL A 29 -12.96 -14.19 -0.38
C VAL A 29 -12.68 -15.60 0.11
N ASP A 30 -13.52 -16.55 -0.29
CA ASP A 30 -13.26 -17.95 -0.03
C ASP A 30 -12.12 -18.48 -0.92
N ARG A 31 -11.65 -19.69 -0.64
CA ARG A 31 -10.57 -20.33 -1.39
C ARG A 31 -10.88 -20.43 -2.89
N ARG A 32 -12.12 -20.73 -3.26
CA ARG A 32 -12.51 -20.87 -4.67
C ARG A 32 -12.42 -19.53 -5.37
N GLY A 33 -12.97 -18.47 -4.78
CA GLY A 33 -12.89 -17.11 -5.31
C GLY A 33 -11.45 -16.61 -5.39
N ALA A 34 -10.60 -16.94 -4.42
CA ALA A 34 -9.18 -16.60 -4.47
C ALA A 34 -8.44 -17.29 -5.64
N LEU A 35 -8.74 -18.57 -5.91
CA LEU A 35 -8.16 -19.30 -7.04
C LEU A 35 -8.76 -18.89 -8.39
N GLU A 36 -9.99 -18.39 -8.43
CA GLU A 36 -10.58 -17.79 -9.62
C GLU A 36 -9.89 -16.46 -9.98
N LEU A 37 -9.55 -15.66 -8.97
CA LEU A 37 -8.80 -14.41 -9.15
C LEU A 37 -7.32 -14.67 -9.50
N GLU A 38 -6.69 -15.63 -8.82
CA GLU A 38 -5.27 -15.97 -9.00
C GLU A 38 -5.09 -17.49 -9.14
N PRO A 39 -5.18 -18.06 -10.36
CA PRO A 39 -5.16 -19.50 -10.59
C PRO A 39 -3.89 -20.23 -10.13
N TRP A 40 -2.78 -19.51 -10.01
CA TRP A 40 -1.48 -20.04 -9.60
C TRP A 40 -1.20 -19.87 -8.11
N LEU A 41 -2.17 -19.36 -7.35
CA LEU A 41 -2.08 -19.19 -5.92
C LEU A 41 -1.94 -20.55 -5.21
N ASN A 42 -1.18 -20.59 -4.12
CA ASN A 42 -1.05 -21.79 -3.30
C ASN A 42 -2.45 -22.24 -2.82
N PRO A 43 -2.89 -23.47 -3.15
CA PRO A 43 -4.22 -23.94 -2.77
C PRO A 43 -4.38 -24.16 -1.25
N ALA A 44 -3.30 -24.17 -0.46
CA ALA A 44 -3.33 -24.34 0.99
C ALA A 44 -3.53 -23.02 1.78
N ILE A 45 -4.07 -21.97 1.14
CA ILE A 45 -4.43 -20.75 1.84
C ILE A 45 -5.50 -21.00 2.91
N THR A 46 -5.36 -20.35 4.05
CA THR A 46 -6.25 -20.45 5.21
C THR A 46 -7.19 -19.24 5.30
N ALA A 47 -6.80 -18.09 4.75
CA ALA A 47 -7.66 -16.94 4.51
C ALA A 47 -7.17 -16.07 3.35
N ALA A 48 -8.10 -15.35 2.70
CA ALA A 48 -7.81 -14.46 1.59
C ALA A 48 -8.70 -13.20 1.63
N VAL A 49 -8.11 -12.07 1.25
CA VAL A 49 -8.79 -10.78 1.11
C VAL A 49 -8.38 -10.15 -0.23
N HIS A 50 -9.38 -9.80 -1.04
CA HIS A 50 -9.24 -9.13 -2.32
C HIS A 50 -9.42 -7.61 -2.16
N TYR A 51 -8.50 -6.86 -2.75
CA TYR A 51 -8.47 -5.40 -2.73
C TYR A 51 -8.55 -4.90 -4.19
N PRO A 52 -9.76 -4.67 -4.74
CA PRO A 52 -9.92 -4.31 -6.15
C PRO A 52 -9.34 -2.95 -6.54
N GLU A 53 -9.05 -2.10 -5.54
CA GLU A 53 -8.49 -0.76 -5.73
C GLU A 53 -6.96 -0.75 -5.64
N ASP A 54 -6.34 -1.85 -5.19
CA ASP A 54 -4.89 -1.96 -5.13
C ASP A 54 -4.33 -2.12 -6.55
N ALA A 55 -3.29 -1.35 -6.86
CA ALA A 55 -2.60 -1.40 -8.14
C ALA A 55 -1.09 -1.29 -7.95
N GLN A 56 -0.34 -1.88 -8.87
CA GLN A 56 1.09 -1.64 -8.98
C GLN A 56 1.34 -0.35 -9.76
N VAL A 57 2.25 0.48 -9.27
CA VAL A 57 2.72 1.68 -9.96
C VAL A 57 4.20 1.56 -10.30
N GLN A 58 4.67 2.27 -11.32
CA GLN A 58 6.10 2.42 -11.56
C GLN A 58 6.64 3.53 -10.63
N PRO A 59 7.45 3.23 -9.60
CA PRO A 59 7.82 4.22 -8.57
C PRO A 59 8.55 5.45 -9.11
N ALA A 60 9.46 5.29 -10.07
CA ALA A 60 10.19 6.40 -10.69
C ALA A 60 9.25 7.33 -11.47
N ILE A 61 8.31 6.76 -12.24
CA ILE A 61 7.33 7.56 -12.98
C ILE A 61 6.39 8.29 -12.03
N ALA A 62 5.90 7.61 -10.99
CA ALA A 62 5.03 8.22 -9.98
C ALA A 62 5.74 9.38 -9.26
N THR A 63 7.01 9.20 -8.89
CA THR A 63 7.84 10.24 -8.27
C THR A 63 8.00 11.45 -9.18
N GLU A 64 8.34 11.25 -10.46
CA GLU A 64 8.47 12.35 -11.43
C GLU A 64 7.14 13.07 -11.68
N ALA A 65 6.03 12.34 -11.73
CA ALA A 65 4.70 12.93 -11.90
C ALA A 65 4.34 13.84 -10.70
N LEU A 66 4.63 13.39 -9.47
CA LEU A 66 4.43 14.19 -8.26
C LEU A 66 5.36 15.41 -8.23
N ALA A 67 6.64 15.25 -8.56
CA ALA A 67 7.59 16.36 -8.63
C ALA A 67 7.18 17.39 -9.68
N ALA A 68 6.70 16.95 -10.84
CA ALA A 68 6.16 17.84 -11.88
C ALA A 68 4.90 18.57 -11.40
N SER A 69 4.00 17.89 -10.67
CA SER A 69 2.81 18.50 -10.07
C SER A 69 3.17 19.57 -9.04
N ALA A 70 4.11 19.28 -8.14
CA ALA A 70 4.59 20.23 -7.15
C ALA A 70 5.20 21.49 -7.79
N ARG A 71 6.02 21.32 -8.83
CA ARG A 71 6.58 22.45 -9.60
C ARG A 71 5.48 23.31 -10.23
N ARG A 72 4.44 22.71 -10.80
CA ARG A 72 3.28 23.46 -11.33
C ARG A 72 2.50 24.22 -10.25
N ALA A 73 2.48 23.69 -9.03
CA ALA A 73 1.91 24.37 -7.87
C ALA A 73 2.84 25.44 -7.26
N GLY A 74 4.02 25.69 -7.84
CA GLY A 74 4.97 26.71 -7.40
C GLY A 74 6.09 26.22 -6.50
N ALA A 75 6.18 24.91 -6.22
CA ALA A 75 7.28 24.36 -5.45
C ALA A 75 8.60 24.41 -6.24
N VAL A 76 9.71 24.69 -5.55
CA VAL A 76 11.06 24.61 -6.11
C VAL A 76 11.71 23.31 -5.66
N VAL A 77 11.95 22.40 -6.60
CA VAL A 77 12.64 21.12 -6.34
C VAL A 77 14.14 21.30 -6.61
N ARG A 78 14.96 21.17 -5.57
CA ARG A 78 16.43 21.24 -5.65
C ARG A 78 17.02 19.84 -5.57
N THR A 79 17.68 19.39 -6.64
CA THR A 79 18.36 18.08 -6.71
C THR A 79 19.87 18.25 -6.58
N GLY A 80 20.57 17.21 -6.09
CA GLY A 80 22.03 17.26 -5.90
C GLY A 80 22.47 18.25 -4.81
N VAL A 81 21.56 18.60 -3.90
CA VAL A 81 21.83 19.49 -2.76
C VAL A 81 21.72 18.66 -1.50
N GLU A 82 22.85 18.38 -0.88
CA GLU A 82 22.92 17.71 0.41
C GLU A 82 22.46 18.67 1.52
N VAL A 83 21.54 18.20 2.37
CA VAL A 83 21.15 18.93 3.58
C VAL A 83 22.19 18.61 4.65
N THR A 84 22.95 19.61 5.09
CA THR A 84 24.05 19.45 6.05
C THR A 84 23.62 19.63 7.51
N GLY A 85 22.46 20.22 7.74
CA GLY A 85 21.90 20.42 9.07
C GLY A 85 20.70 21.38 9.06
N PRO A 86 19.91 21.39 10.14
CA PRO A 86 18.87 22.39 10.34
C PRO A 86 19.48 23.74 10.75
N LEU A 87 18.72 24.81 10.54
CA LEU A 87 18.93 26.06 11.28
C LEU A 87 18.14 25.96 12.58
N LEU A 88 18.81 26.22 13.69
CA LEU A 88 18.21 26.27 15.02
C LEU A 88 18.00 27.72 15.42
N ASP A 89 16.96 27.98 16.21
CA ASP A 89 16.80 29.28 16.84
C ASP A 89 17.60 29.34 18.16
N ALA A 90 17.32 30.34 19.00
CA ALA A 90 18.06 30.53 20.25
C ALA A 90 17.83 29.42 21.28
N ASP A 91 16.73 28.67 21.16
CA ASP A 91 16.34 27.62 22.11
C ASP A 91 16.82 26.22 21.67
N GLY A 92 17.41 26.11 20.47
CA GLY A 92 17.95 24.87 19.91
C GLY A 92 16.95 24.09 19.09
#